data_AF-A0A3D6AF25-F1
#
_entry.id   AF-A0A3D6AF25-F1
#
_cell.length_a   1.000
_cell.length_b   1.000
_cell.length_c   1.000
_cell.angle_alpha   90.00
_cell.angle_beta   90.00
_cell.angle_gamma   90.00
#
_symmetry.space_group_name_H-M   'P 1'
#
loop_
_entity.id
_entity.type
_entity.pdbx_description
1 polymer ?
#
loop_
_entity_poly.entity_id
_entity_poly.type
_entity_poly.pdbx_seq_one_letter_code
_entity_poly.pdbx_strand_id
1 'polypeptide(L)'
;MDLMLLQTRLGHTFKDAALLQQALTHRSHSSLHNERLEFLGDSILNCVVASLLFERYSKIDEGDLSRLRANLVKQQSLYEIAQRLELSQFLRLGEGELKSGGFRRPSILADTLEALFGAIFLDAGFDMARKVIRSLYIPILDTVDPKTLGKDAKTLLQEFLQGKKIALPQYNVVATHGAAHNQEFEIECLVPKLDIQVFGSGGSRRAGEQAAAKLALEAVQAALVKTPASARKTRPRAAQLKLAGIATIQPDAPVNEASEAFEASEKQETRLESRPAKAAVKEPKAGQKLADKETVQADVSPVAADAADVPASEAAPAAGIEPSKPTGATQPKTA
;
A
#
# COMPACT_ATOMS: atom_id res chain seq x y z
N MET A 1 20.71 7.25 25.13
CA MET A 1 19.62 6.88 24.21
C MET A 1 18.49 6.35 25.07
N ASP A 2 17.37 7.07 25.18
CA ASP A 2 16.27 6.69 26.06
C ASP A 2 15.34 5.70 25.36
N LEU A 3 15.63 4.41 25.49
CA LEU A 3 14.83 3.35 24.89
C LEU A 3 13.44 3.20 25.54
N MET A 4 13.22 3.75 26.74
CA MET A 4 11.90 3.72 27.40
C MET A 4 10.93 4.69 26.72
N LEU A 5 11.42 5.84 26.28
CA LEU A 5 10.63 6.79 25.50
C LEU A 5 10.12 6.16 24.19
N LEU A 6 10.98 5.47 23.44
CA LEU A 6 10.58 4.80 22.20
C LEU A 6 9.52 3.71 22.46
N GLN A 7 9.73 2.87 23.47
CA GLN A 7 8.78 1.83 23.86
C GLN A 7 7.41 2.40 24.23
N THR A 8 7.39 3.53 24.93
CA THR A 8 6.17 4.26 25.26
C THR A 8 5.45 4.75 24.00
N ARG A 9 6.19 5.31 23.03
CA ARG A 9 5.62 5.77 21.75
C ARG A 9 5.10 4.64 20.88
N LEU A 10 5.76 3.49 20.89
CA LEU A 10 5.30 2.26 20.23
C LEU A 10 4.09 1.65 20.94
N GLY A 11 3.95 1.88 22.25
CA GLY A 11 2.94 1.21 23.08
C GLY A 11 3.28 -0.25 23.40
N HIS A 12 4.57 -0.61 23.35
CA HIS A 12 5.08 -1.95 23.68
C HIS A 12 6.38 -1.85 24.49
N THR A 13 6.44 -2.58 25.61
CA THR A 13 7.65 -2.74 26.42
C THR A 13 8.24 -4.12 26.14
N PHE A 14 9.45 -4.14 25.61
CA PHE A 14 10.16 -5.36 25.27
C PHE A 14 10.55 -6.14 26.51
N LYS A 15 10.35 -7.46 26.47
CA LYS A 15 10.89 -8.38 27.48
C LYS A 15 12.36 -8.63 27.22
N ASP A 16 12.72 -8.81 25.95
CA ASP A 16 14.10 -8.92 25.50
C ASP A 16 14.60 -7.60 24.92
N ALA A 17 15.43 -6.90 25.69
CA ALA A 17 16.06 -5.65 25.27
C ALA A 17 17.02 -5.84 24.08
N ALA A 18 17.58 -7.04 23.86
CA ALA A 18 18.47 -7.31 22.75
C ALA A 18 17.73 -7.25 21.41
N LEU A 19 16.47 -7.69 21.34
CA LEU A 19 15.64 -7.58 20.15
C LEU A 19 15.41 -6.12 19.75
N LEU A 20 15.08 -5.26 20.72
CA LEU A 20 14.93 -3.82 20.48
C LEU A 20 16.24 -3.20 19.98
N GLN A 21 17.36 -3.52 20.63
CA GLN A 21 18.66 -3.02 20.20
C GLN A 21 19.03 -3.48 18.79
N GLN A 22 18.76 -4.74 18.44
CA GLN A 22 19.02 -5.28 17.12
C GLN A 22 18.16 -4.59 16.06
N ALA A 23 16.86 -4.39 16.31
CA ALA A 23 15.96 -3.70 15.38
C ALA A 23 16.42 -2.27 15.05
N LEU A 24 17.02 -1.59 16.03
CA LEU A 24 17.57 -0.23 15.88
C LEU A 24 18.99 -0.19 15.29
N THR A 25 19.59 -1.34 14.99
CA THR A 25 20.98 -1.45 14.52
C THR A 25 21.04 -1.66 13.01
N HIS A 26 21.56 -0.65 12.31
CA HIS A 26 21.80 -0.73 10.87
C HIS A 26 23.05 -1.58 10.58
N ARG A 27 23.09 -2.24 9.42
CA ARG A 27 24.21 -3.10 8.98
C ARG A 27 25.59 -2.41 8.98
N SER A 28 25.62 -1.08 8.85
CA SER A 28 26.87 -0.31 8.93
C SER A 28 27.51 -0.31 10.32
N HIS A 29 26.75 -0.63 11.37
CA HIS A 29 27.16 -0.52 12.76
C HIS A 29 27.64 -1.85 13.34
N SER A 30 26.99 -2.97 12.98
CA SER A 30 27.28 -4.29 13.53
C SER A 30 26.89 -5.39 12.56
N SER A 31 27.51 -6.57 12.71
CA SER A 31 27.09 -7.81 12.05
C SER A 31 25.76 -8.34 12.59
N LEU A 32 25.39 -8.02 13.83
CA LEU A 32 24.07 -8.27 14.39
C LEU A 32 23.18 -7.05 14.13
N HIS A 33 22.52 -7.04 12.98
CA HIS A 33 21.73 -5.91 12.47
C HIS A 33 20.27 -6.29 12.17
N ASN A 34 19.51 -5.31 11.70
CA ASN A 34 18.06 -5.36 11.59
C ASN A 34 17.49 -5.98 10.30
N GLU A 35 18.26 -6.13 9.21
CA GLU A 35 17.76 -6.65 7.91
C GLU A 35 16.91 -7.95 7.99
N ARG A 36 17.25 -8.89 8.88
CA ARG A 36 16.43 -10.12 9.06
C ARG A 36 15.11 -9.85 9.79
N LEU A 37 15.11 -8.90 10.72
CA LEU A 37 13.91 -8.46 11.42
C LEU A 37 13.02 -7.64 10.49
N GLU A 38 13.60 -6.80 9.64
CA GLU A 38 12.93 -6.04 8.58
C GLU A 38 12.16 -7.00 7.66
N PHE A 39 12.84 -8.01 7.11
CA PHE A 39 12.20 -9.02 6.25
C PHE A 39 10.97 -9.68 6.90
N LEU A 40 11.08 -10.06 8.18
CA LEU A 40 9.96 -10.63 8.93
C LEU A 40 8.85 -9.59 9.18
N GLY A 41 9.27 -8.38 9.55
CA GLY A 41 8.41 -7.24 9.84
C GLY A 41 7.55 -6.80 8.67
N ASP A 42 8.11 -6.76 7.46
CA ASP A 42 7.38 -6.46 6.22
C ASP A 42 6.22 -7.44 6.00
N SER A 43 6.46 -8.74 6.19
CA SER A 43 5.42 -9.76 6.05
C SER A 43 4.29 -9.57 7.07
N ILE A 44 4.64 -9.26 8.32
CA ILE A 44 3.66 -9.00 9.39
C ILE A 44 2.87 -7.72 9.09
N LEU A 45 3.56 -6.65 8.71
CA LEU A 45 2.97 -5.37 8.33
C LEU A 45 1.95 -5.55 7.20
N ASN A 46 2.34 -6.23 6.12
CA ASN A 46 1.45 -6.49 4.98
C ASN A 46 0.19 -7.25 5.39
N CYS A 47 0.33 -8.27 6.24
CA CYS A 47 -0.80 -9.04 6.75
C CYS A 47 -1.75 -8.17 7.60
N VAL A 48 -1.20 -7.40 8.55
CA VAL A 48 -2.00 -6.57 9.45
C VAL A 48 -2.71 -5.45 8.67
N VAL A 49 -2.01 -4.75 7.77
CA VAL A 49 -2.62 -3.68 6.96
C VAL A 49 -3.71 -4.24 6.05
N ALA A 50 -3.50 -5.41 5.43
CA ALA A 50 -4.55 -6.08 4.66
C ALA A 50 -5.79 -6.38 5.51
N SER A 51 -5.59 -6.92 6.73
CA SER A 51 -6.68 -7.18 7.68
C SER A 51 -7.42 -5.90 8.08
N LEU A 52 -6.72 -4.80 8.36
CA LEU A 52 -7.34 -3.52 8.71
C LEU A 52 -8.19 -2.96 7.57
N LEU A 53 -7.69 -3.03 6.33
CA LEU A 53 -8.42 -2.56 5.15
C LEU A 53 -9.66 -3.43 4.88
N PHE A 54 -9.52 -4.75 4.99
CA PHE A 54 -10.63 -5.69 4.81
C PHE A 54 -11.76 -5.45 5.83
N GLU A 55 -11.41 -5.28 7.11
CA GLU A 55 -12.38 -5.00 8.17
C GLU A 55 -13.06 -3.63 8.01
N ARG A 56 -12.30 -2.61 7.60
CA ARG A 56 -12.79 -1.22 7.52
C ARG A 56 -13.60 -0.93 6.26
N TYR A 57 -13.24 -1.56 5.13
CA TYR A 57 -13.77 -1.22 3.81
C TYR A 57 -14.48 -2.39 3.12
N SER A 58 -15.59 -2.85 3.70
CA SER A 58 -16.35 -4.02 3.21
C SER A 58 -16.99 -3.89 1.82
N LYS A 59 -16.96 -2.69 1.22
CA LYS A 59 -17.59 -2.40 -0.09
C LYS A 59 -16.59 -2.07 -1.20
N ILE A 60 -15.29 -2.08 -0.90
CA ILE A 60 -14.23 -1.82 -1.87
C ILE A 60 -13.83 -3.14 -2.52
N ASP A 61 -13.52 -3.12 -3.82
CA ASP A 61 -13.08 -4.31 -4.53
C ASP A 61 -11.64 -4.70 -4.19
N GLU A 62 -11.25 -5.92 -4.57
CA GLU A 62 -9.92 -6.46 -4.27
C GLU A 62 -8.80 -5.60 -4.87
N GLY A 63 -8.97 -5.09 -6.10
CA GLY A 63 -7.97 -4.30 -6.79
C GLY A 63 -7.67 -2.97 -6.08
N ASP A 64 -8.71 -2.26 -5.63
CA ASP A 64 -8.56 -1.03 -4.85
C ASP A 64 -8.01 -1.33 -3.45
N LEU A 65 -8.40 -2.42 -2.79
CA LEU A 65 -7.81 -2.85 -1.51
C LEU A 65 -6.31 -3.13 -1.62
N SER A 66 -5.90 -3.86 -2.66
CA SER A 66 -4.50 -4.18 -2.96
C SER A 66 -3.68 -2.90 -3.21
N ARG A 67 -4.25 -1.93 -3.93
CA ARG A 67 -3.63 -0.61 -4.18
C ARG A 67 -3.51 0.22 -2.91
N LEU A 68 -4.56 0.26 -2.08
CA LEU A 68 -4.55 0.95 -0.79
C LEU A 68 -3.46 0.39 0.12
N ARG A 69 -3.39 -0.93 0.24
CA ARG A 69 -2.33 -1.61 1.01
C ARG A 69 -0.95 -1.20 0.51
N ALA A 70 -0.69 -1.34 -0.78
CA ALA A 70 0.60 -0.97 -1.38
C ALA A 70 0.96 0.50 -1.12
N ASN A 71 -0.02 1.42 -1.10
CA ASN A 71 0.24 2.81 -0.77
C ASN A 71 0.59 3.00 0.72
N LEU A 72 -0.04 2.25 1.62
CA LEU A 72 0.12 2.37 3.06
C LEU A 72 1.42 1.73 3.59
N VAL A 73 1.94 0.71 2.91
CA VAL A 73 3.18 0.01 3.28
C VAL A 73 4.39 0.47 2.47
N LYS A 74 4.25 1.46 1.58
CA LYS A 74 5.40 2.00 0.84
C LYS A 74 6.34 2.75 1.77
N GLN A 75 7.62 2.81 1.38
CA GLN A 75 8.69 3.51 2.11
C GLN A 75 8.30 4.91 2.60
N GLN A 76 7.65 5.73 1.75
CA GLN A 76 7.27 7.09 2.14
C GLN A 76 6.27 7.12 3.31
N SER A 77 5.29 6.22 3.32
CA SER A 77 4.30 6.14 4.40
C SER A 77 4.91 5.63 5.69
N LEU A 78 5.81 4.65 5.60
CA LEU A 78 6.58 4.15 6.74
C LEU A 78 7.53 5.21 7.30
N TYR A 79 8.18 5.97 6.44
CA TYR A 79 9.03 7.09 6.83
C TYR A 79 8.24 8.16 7.61
N GLU A 80 7.03 8.51 7.17
CA GLU A 80 6.17 9.45 7.89
C GLU A 80 5.77 8.94 9.29
N ILE A 81 5.52 7.64 9.44
CA ILE A 81 5.27 7.03 10.76
C ILE A 81 6.55 7.08 11.60
N ALA A 82 7.69 6.70 11.02
CA ALA A 82 8.99 6.73 11.67
C ALA A 82 9.36 8.13 12.18
N GLN A 83 9.02 9.18 11.42
CA GLN A 83 9.20 10.57 11.84
C GLN A 83 8.33 10.95 13.03
N ARG A 84 7.06 10.53 13.06
CA ARG A 84 6.17 10.79 14.22
C ARG A 84 6.66 10.10 15.49
N LEU A 85 7.33 8.96 15.35
CA LEU A 85 7.99 8.25 16.44
C LEU A 85 9.36 8.86 16.81
N GLU A 86 9.87 9.78 15.99
CA GLU A 86 11.22 10.35 16.01
C GLU A 86 12.30 9.26 16.01
N LEU A 87 12.14 8.23 15.17
CA LEU A 87 13.04 7.05 15.15
C LEU A 87 14.50 7.40 14.92
N SER A 88 14.79 8.51 14.23
CA SER A 88 16.14 8.97 13.91
C SER A 88 17.06 9.10 15.12
N GLN A 89 16.52 9.42 16.30
CA GLN A 89 17.31 9.59 17.53
C GLN A 89 17.70 8.27 18.22
N PHE A 90 17.11 7.16 17.79
CA PHE A 90 17.31 5.82 18.38
C PHE A 90 18.17 4.92 17.49
N LEU A 91 18.51 5.35 16.27
CA LEU A 91 19.29 4.56 15.33
C LEU A 91 20.74 4.38 15.78
N ARG A 92 21.25 3.16 15.60
CA ARG A 92 22.66 2.83 15.74
C ARG A 92 23.26 2.65 14.35
N LEU A 93 24.04 3.64 13.94
CA LEU A 93 24.71 3.71 12.65
C LEU A 93 26.22 3.60 12.82
N GLY A 94 26.91 3.13 11.78
CA GLY A 94 28.37 3.21 11.70
C GLY A 94 28.79 4.65 11.42
N GLU A 95 30.04 5.02 11.73
CA GLU A 95 30.50 6.41 11.60
C GLU A 95 30.32 6.98 10.19
N GLY A 96 30.61 6.19 9.15
CA GLY A 96 30.46 6.62 7.76
C GLY A 96 29.02 6.93 7.37
N GLU A 97 28.08 6.07 7.81
CA GLU A 97 26.64 6.26 7.56
C GLU A 97 26.09 7.44 8.37
N LEU A 98 26.60 7.65 9.59
CA LEU A 98 26.22 8.80 10.41
C LEU A 98 26.69 10.12 9.76
N LYS A 99 27.96 10.17 9.30
CA LYS A 99 28.56 11.34 8.63
C LYS A 99 27.86 11.70 7.32
N SER A 100 27.34 10.73 6.59
CA SER A 100 26.56 10.95 5.35
C SER A 100 25.09 11.30 5.60
N GLY A 101 24.65 11.40 6.86
CA GLY A 101 23.28 11.77 7.22
C GLY A 101 22.28 10.62 7.14
N GLY A 102 22.72 9.35 7.21
CA GLY A 102 21.86 8.18 7.12
C GLY A 102 20.71 8.14 8.14
N PHE A 103 20.87 8.78 9.30
CA PHE A 103 19.82 8.89 10.32
C PHE A 103 18.59 9.69 9.87
N ARG A 104 18.68 10.43 8.75
CA ARG A 104 17.56 11.14 8.12
C ARG A 104 17.07 10.47 6.84
N ARG A 105 17.71 9.37 6.41
CA ARG A 105 17.39 8.73 5.13
C ARG A 105 16.04 8.02 5.24
N PRO A 106 15.09 8.28 4.32
CA PRO A 106 13.77 7.66 4.38
C PRO A 106 13.79 6.13 4.35
N SER A 107 14.70 5.52 3.57
CA SER A 107 14.84 4.06 3.51
C SER A 107 15.23 3.49 4.88
N ILE A 108 16.34 3.96 5.47
CA ILE A 108 16.84 3.46 6.77
C ILE A 108 15.77 3.55 7.86
N LEU A 109 14.99 4.64 7.89
CA LEU A 109 13.94 4.84 8.87
C LEU A 109 12.72 3.93 8.62
N ALA A 110 12.36 3.69 7.36
CA ALA A 110 11.30 2.75 6.99
C ALA A 110 11.71 1.32 7.36
N ASP A 111 12.89 0.89 6.95
CA ASP A 111 13.44 -0.46 7.20
C ASP A 111 13.54 -0.74 8.71
N THR A 112 13.94 0.28 9.49
CA THR A 112 13.99 0.18 10.96
C THR A 112 12.60 0.03 11.57
N LEU A 113 11.59 0.72 11.04
CA LEU A 113 10.21 0.58 11.52
C LEU A 113 9.67 -0.83 11.25
N GLU A 114 9.93 -1.39 10.08
CA GLU A 114 9.60 -2.78 9.76
C GLU A 114 10.34 -3.74 10.71
N ALA A 115 11.63 -3.52 10.93
CA ALA A 115 12.40 -4.33 11.87
C ALA A 115 11.86 -4.28 13.30
N LEU A 116 11.33 -3.14 13.76
CA LEU A 116 10.66 -3.04 15.05
C LEU A 116 9.39 -3.90 15.10
N PHE A 117 8.61 -3.96 14.02
CA PHE A 117 7.45 -4.86 13.95
C PHE A 117 7.86 -6.33 14.01
N GLY A 118 8.93 -6.70 13.29
CA GLY A 118 9.52 -8.04 13.37
C GLY A 118 10.00 -8.40 14.79
N ALA A 119 10.65 -7.46 15.47
CA ALA A 119 11.13 -7.63 16.83
C ALA A 119 9.98 -7.78 17.84
N ILE A 120 8.91 -6.96 17.73
CA ILE A 120 7.72 -7.06 18.60
C ILE A 120 7.05 -8.43 18.41
N PHE A 121 6.98 -8.92 17.18
CA PHE A 121 6.43 -10.24 16.91
C PHE A 121 7.23 -11.36 17.57
N LEU A 122 8.57 -11.29 17.55
CA LEU A 122 9.41 -12.28 18.23
C LEU A 122 9.31 -12.19 19.76
N ASP A 123 9.15 -10.98 20.31
CA ASP A 123 9.09 -10.73 21.76
C ASP A 123 7.71 -11.08 22.38
N ALA A 124 6.62 -10.80 21.66
CA ALA A 124 5.26 -10.82 22.21
C ALA A 124 4.19 -11.44 21.30
N GLY A 125 4.56 -11.94 20.11
CA GLY A 125 3.66 -12.61 19.18
C GLY A 125 2.85 -11.68 18.28
N PHE A 126 2.05 -12.30 17.41
CA PHE A 126 1.29 -11.60 16.35
C PHE A 126 0.26 -10.61 16.88
N ASP A 127 -0.46 -10.95 17.95
CA ASP A 127 -1.52 -10.07 18.47
C ASP A 127 -0.97 -8.74 18.99
N MET A 128 0.19 -8.76 19.63
CA MET A 128 0.84 -7.53 20.08
C MET A 128 1.36 -6.71 18.90
N ALA A 129 2.03 -7.36 17.94
CA ALA A 129 2.49 -6.68 16.72
C ALA A 129 1.31 -6.03 15.96
N ARG A 130 0.19 -6.76 15.81
CA ARG A 130 -1.05 -6.27 15.22
C ARG A 130 -1.60 -5.05 15.97
N LYS A 131 -1.61 -5.08 17.30
CA LYS A 131 -2.09 -3.98 18.14
C LYS A 131 -1.26 -2.71 17.94
N VAL A 132 0.07 -2.84 17.91
CA VAL A 132 1.00 -1.72 17.70
C VAL A 132 0.86 -1.16 16.29
N ILE A 133 0.88 -2.01 15.25
CA ILE A 133 0.70 -1.54 13.87
C ILE A 133 -0.66 -0.83 13.73
N ARG A 134 -1.73 -1.41 14.27
CA ARG A 134 -3.05 -0.80 14.24
C ARG A 134 -3.09 0.58 14.89
N SER A 135 -2.46 0.78 16.06
CA SER A 135 -2.47 2.09 16.73
C SER A 135 -1.74 3.16 15.92
N LEU A 136 -0.67 2.80 15.22
CA LEU A 136 0.08 3.71 14.34
C LEU A 136 -0.69 4.06 13.05
N TYR A 137 -1.45 3.11 12.51
CA TYR A 137 -2.18 3.29 11.25
C TYR A 137 -3.57 3.93 11.39
N ILE A 138 -4.25 3.80 12.54
CA ILE A 138 -5.58 4.41 12.74
C ILE A 138 -5.61 5.90 12.40
N PRO A 139 -4.69 6.76 12.92
CA PRO A 139 -4.70 8.19 12.61
C PRO A 139 -4.53 8.50 11.11
N ILE A 140 -3.82 7.63 10.39
CA ILE A 140 -3.64 7.76 8.93
C ILE A 140 -4.94 7.38 8.23
N LEU A 141 -5.53 6.24 8.57
CA LEU A 141 -6.77 5.76 7.96
C LEU A 141 -7.98 6.65 8.25
N ASP A 142 -7.97 7.42 9.35
CA ASP A 142 -9.06 8.34 9.70
C ASP A 142 -9.06 9.63 8.88
N THR A 143 -7.91 10.01 8.32
CA THR A 143 -7.75 11.27 7.55
C THR A 143 -7.86 11.08 6.05
N VAL A 144 -8.00 9.84 5.59
CA VAL A 144 -7.79 9.48 4.21
C VAL A 144 -9.07 8.97 3.56
N ASP A 145 -9.40 9.50 2.38
CA ASP A 145 -10.49 8.97 1.56
C ASP A 145 -9.98 7.74 0.78
N PRO A 146 -10.53 6.53 1.02
CA PRO A 146 -10.12 5.32 0.34
C PRO A 146 -10.33 5.34 -1.18
N LYS A 147 -11.18 6.23 -1.72
CA LYS A 147 -11.39 6.37 -3.17
C LYS A 147 -10.27 7.14 -3.87
N THR A 148 -9.52 7.95 -3.13
CA THR A 148 -8.45 8.80 -3.66
C THR A 148 -7.07 8.26 -3.29
N LEU A 149 -6.96 7.61 -2.12
CA LEU A 149 -5.71 7.06 -1.66
C LEU A 149 -5.22 5.93 -2.58
N GLY A 150 -3.95 6.04 -3.01
CA GLY A 150 -3.33 5.04 -3.87
C GLY A 150 -3.52 5.27 -5.37
N LYS A 151 -4.42 6.16 -5.78
CA LYS A 151 -4.57 6.56 -7.18
C LYS A 151 -3.78 7.84 -7.44
N ASP A 152 -3.00 7.85 -8.51
CA ASP A 152 -2.32 9.06 -8.95
C ASP A 152 -3.32 10.02 -9.62
N ALA A 153 -3.03 11.32 -9.57
CA ALA A 153 -3.94 12.37 -10.03
C ALA A 153 -4.27 12.22 -11.52
N LYS A 154 -3.34 11.71 -12.33
CA LYS A 154 -3.57 11.41 -13.75
C LYS A 154 -4.60 10.29 -13.91
N THR A 155 -4.44 9.17 -13.21
CA THR A 155 -5.44 8.09 -13.23
C THR A 155 -6.79 8.56 -12.71
N LEU A 156 -6.84 9.33 -11.62
CA LEU A 156 -8.10 9.89 -11.10
C LEU A 156 -8.82 10.77 -12.13
N LEU A 157 -8.07 11.63 -12.83
CA LEU A 157 -8.64 12.48 -13.88
C LEU A 157 -9.15 11.66 -15.06
N GLN A 158 -8.39 10.63 -15.47
CA GLN A 158 -8.80 9.74 -16.56
C GLN A 158 -10.09 8.98 -16.22
N GLU A 159 -10.15 8.33 -15.05
CA GLU A 159 -11.33 7.60 -14.58
C GLU A 159 -12.54 8.54 -14.48
N PHE A 160 -12.35 9.75 -13.96
CA PHE A 160 -13.41 10.75 -13.82
C PHE A 160 -13.98 11.16 -15.19
N LEU A 161 -13.12 11.50 -16.15
CA LEU A 161 -13.55 11.95 -17.49
C LEU A 161 -14.21 10.81 -18.27
N GLN A 162 -13.65 9.59 -18.20
CA GLN A 162 -14.24 8.41 -18.82
C GLN A 162 -15.61 8.08 -18.24
N GLY A 163 -15.77 8.14 -16.91
CA GLY A 163 -17.06 7.93 -16.25
C GLY A 163 -18.14 8.93 -16.67
N LYS A 164 -17.73 10.13 -17.13
CA LYS A 164 -18.63 11.16 -17.69
C LYS A 164 -18.76 11.13 -19.21
N LYS A 165 -18.16 10.13 -19.89
CA LYS A 165 -18.11 10.05 -21.36
C LYS A 165 -17.50 11.33 -21.98
N ILE A 166 -16.46 11.84 -21.35
CA ILE A 166 -15.62 12.94 -21.85
C ILE A 166 -14.32 12.32 -22.38
N ALA A 167 -13.75 12.91 -23.44
CA ALA A 167 -12.48 12.46 -23.99
C ALA A 167 -11.35 12.60 -22.96
N LEU A 168 -10.31 11.77 -23.12
CA LEU A 168 -9.13 11.80 -22.26
C LEU A 168 -8.40 13.15 -22.32
N PRO A 169 -7.73 13.55 -21.23
CA PRO A 169 -6.98 14.80 -21.17
C PRO A 169 -5.72 14.71 -22.04
N GLN A 170 -5.33 15.82 -22.65
CA GLN A 170 -4.07 15.95 -23.40
C GLN A 170 -3.01 16.61 -22.52
N TYR A 171 -1.77 16.13 -22.61
CA TYR A 171 -0.65 16.69 -21.87
C TYR A 171 0.44 17.15 -22.82
N ASN A 172 0.86 18.40 -22.70
CA ASN A 172 1.93 19.00 -23.52
C ASN A 172 3.01 19.58 -22.63
N VAL A 173 4.29 19.32 -22.94
CA VAL A 173 5.40 20.02 -22.28
C VAL A 173 5.52 21.39 -22.93
N VAL A 174 5.21 22.44 -22.17
CA VAL A 174 5.25 23.82 -22.68
C VAL A 174 6.61 24.48 -22.47
N ALA A 175 7.30 24.12 -21.39
CA ALA A 175 8.64 24.62 -21.12
C ALA A 175 9.47 23.62 -20.31
N THR A 176 10.80 23.77 -20.40
CA THR A 176 11.75 23.10 -19.51
C THR A 176 12.74 24.15 -19.04
N HIS A 177 12.76 24.36 -17.73
CA HIS A 177 13.55 25.37 -17.04
C HIS A 177 14.70 24.70 -16.28
N GLY A 178 15.75 25.47 -15.96
CA GLY A 178 16.84 25.02 -15.10
C GLY A 178 17.98 24.25 -15.80
N ALA A 179 19.04 23.98 -15.04
CA ALA A 179 20.22 23.25 -15.50
C ALA A 179 19.93 21.75 -15.60
N ALA A 180 20.71 21.00 -16.38
CA ALA A 180 20.48 19.56 -16.62
C ALA A 180 20.33 18.70 -15.34
N HIS A 181 21.01 19.08 -14.25
CA HIS A 181 20.96 18.38 -12.97
C HIS A 181 19.85 18.88 -12.02
N ASN A 182 19.12 19.92 -12.41
CA ASN A 182 18.02 20.53 -11.67
C ASN A 182 16.99 21.12 -12.65
N GLN A 183 16.43 20.26 -13.49
CA GLN A 183 15.43 20.66 -14.48
C GLN A 183 14.04 20.70 -13.87
N GLU A 184 13.26 21.70 -14.26
CA GLU A 184 11.85 21.81 -13.96
C GLU A 184 11.06 21.76 -15.27
N PHE A 185 10.09 20.85 -15.34
CA PHE A 185 9.24 20.68 -16.51
C PHE A 185 7.89 21.33 -16.24
N GLU A 186 7.48 22.23 -17.13
CA GLU A 186 6.14 22.83 -17.10
C GLU A 186 5.25 22.12 -18.10
N ILE A 187 4.13 21.60 -17.62
CA ILE A 187 3.23 20.74 -18.37
C ILE A 187 1.83 21.33 -18.35
N GLU A 188 1.31 21.52 -19.55
CA GLU A 188 -0.08 21.87 -19.81
C GLU A 188 -0.95 20.60 -19.77
N CYS A 189 -2.09 20.67 -19.10
CA CYS A 189 -3.17 19.69 -19.18
C CYS A 189 -4.42 20.34 -19.76
N LEU A 190 -4.88 19.80 -20.89
CA LEU A 190 -6.04 20.29 -21.64
C LEU A 190 -7.19 19.27 -21.58
N VAL A 191 -8.39 19.74 -21.27
CA VAL A 191 -9.66 18.99 -21.37
C VAL A 191 -10.59 19.73 -22.33
N PRO A 192 -10.51 19.46 -23.66
CA PRO A 192 -11.16 20.27 -24.69
C PRO A 192 -12.67 20.45 -24.51
N LYS A 193 -13.37 19.38 -24.10
CA LYS A 193 -14.84 19.38 -23.97
C LYS A 193 -15.36 20.30 -22.86
N LEU A 194 -14.52 20.62 -21.88
CA LEU A 194 -14.87 21.48 -20.75
C LEU A 194 -14.18 22.84 -20.83
N ASP A 195 -13.40 23.08 -21.89
CA ASP A 195 -12.58 24.29 -22.06
C ASP A 195 -11.67 24.56 -20.85
N ILE A 196 -11.12 23.49 -20.27
CA ILE A 196 -10.21 23.56 -19.13
C ILE A 196 -8.78 23.41 -19.63
N GLN A 197 -7.96 24.38 -19.27
CA GLN A 197 -6.52 24.41 -19.52
C GLN A 197 -5.84 24.80 -18.21
N VAL A 198 -4.92 23.96 -17.74
CA VAL A 198 -4.16 24.20 -16.50
C VAL A 198 -2.70 23.83 -16.73
N PHE A 199 -1.82 24.40 -15.92
CA PHE A 199 -0.39 24.16 -15.99
C PHE A 199 0.12 23.64 -14.64
N GLY A 200 0.95 22.62 -14.68
CA GLY A 200 1.62 22.08 -13.50
C GLY A 200 3.11 21.91 -13.77
N SER A 201 3.92 22.15 -12.74
CA SER A 201 5.37 22.00 -12.82
C SER A 201 5.87 20.84 -11.97
N GLY A 202 7.06 20.32 -12.30
CA GLY A 202 7.74 19.34 -11.47
C GLY A 202 9.15 19.02 -11.95
N GLY A 203 9.98 18.48 -11.05
CA GLY A 203 11.37 18.10 -11.34
C GLY A 203 11.56 16.94 -12.33
N SER A 204 10.45 16.37 -12.83
CA SER A 204 10.43 15.42 -13.93
C SER A 204 9.14 15.59 -14.72
N ARG A 205 9.11 15.13 -15.97
CA ARG A 205 7.89 15.15 -16.78
C ARG A 205 6.73 14.45 -16.06
N ARG A 206 6.97 13.29 -15.45
CA ARG A 206 5.94 12.56 -14.70
C ARG A 206 5.41 13.38 -13.52
N ALA A 207 6.28 14.07 -12.78
CA ALA A 207 5.85 14.92 -11.66
C ALA A 207 5.01 16.11 -12.13
N GLY A 208 5.43 16.79 -13.21
CA GLY A 208 4.67 17.89 -13.82
C GLY A 208 3.29 17.44 -14.32
N GLU A 209 3.20 16.27 -14.97
CA GLU A 209 1.91 15.72 -15.42
C GLU A 209 0.97 15.46 -14.25
N GLN A 210 1.47 14.92 -13.13
CA GLN A 210 0.67 14.66 -11.95
C GLN A 210 0.19 15.97 -11.29
N ALA A 211 1.04 16.98 -11.24
CA ALA A 211 0.66 18.31 -10.74
C ALA A 211 -0.43 18.95 -11.61
N ALA A 212 -0.25 18.92 -12.94
CA ALA A 212 -1.24 19.45 -13.88
C ALA A 212 -2.56 18.67 -13.82
N ALA A 213 -2.50 17.34 -13.72
CA ALA A 213 -3.67 16.47 -13.59
C ALA A 213 -4.48 16.77 -12.33
N LYS A 214 -3.81 17.05 -11.20
CA LYS A 214 -4.47 17.40 -9.95
C LYS A 214 -5.28 18.69 -10.08
N LEU A 215 -4.67 19.74 -10.64
CA LEU A 215 -5.35 21.01 -10.89
C LEU A 215 -6.51 20.85 -11.88
N ALA A 216 -6.33 20.03 -12.92
CA ALA A 216 -7.37 19.75 -13.90
C ALA A 216 -8.55 19.01 -13.25
N LEU A 217 -8.29 18.03 -12.37
CA LEU A 217 -9.33 17.32 -11.64
C LEU A 217 -10.17 18.29 -10.79
N GLU A 218 -9.51 19.16 -10.03
CA GLU A 218 -10.18 20.19 -9.21
C GLU A 218 -11.03 21.13 -10.07
N ALA A 219 -10.48 21.61 -11.20
CA ALA A 219 -11.19 22.47 -12.13
C ALA A 219 -12.40 21.77 -12.77
N VAL A 220 -12.25 20.51 -13.18
CA VAL A 220 -13.32 19.70 -13.79
C VAL A 220 -14.44 19.46 -12.77
N GLN A 221 -14.10 19.14 -11.53
CA GLN A 221 -15.08 18.96 -10.45
C GLN A 221 -15.84 20.26 -10.18
N ALA A 222 -15.14 21.40 -10.12
CA ALA A 222 -15.75 22.70 -9.90
C ALA A 222 -16.66 23.15 -11.06
N ALA A 223 -16.26 22.93 -12.31
CA ALA A 223 -17.04 23.29 -13.50
C ALA A 223 -18.38 22.52 -13.57
N LEU A 224 -18.37 21.25 -13.17
CA LEU A 224 -19.57 20.42 -13.18
C LEU A 224 -20.54 20.74 -12.02
N VAL A 225 -20.04 21.21 -10.87
CA VAL A 225 -20.91 21.72 -9.79
C VAL A 225 -21.54 23.07 -10.16
N LYS A 226 -20.82 23.91 -10.92
CA LYS A 226 -21.29 25.23 -11.39
C LYS A 226 -22.23 25.18 -12.60
N THR A 227 -22.51 24.01 -13.16
CA THR A 227 -23.51 23.87 -14.22
C THR A 227 -24.87 23.49 -13.60
N PRO A 228 -25.74 24.44 -13.22
CA PRO A 228 -27.15 24.10 -13.09
C PRO A 228 -27.66 23.73 -14.49
N ALA A 229 -28.67 22.87 -14.55
CA ALA A 229 -29.39 22.54 -15.77
C ALA A 229 -29.93 23.81 -16.46
N SER A 230 -29.11 24.44 -17.30
CA SER A 230 -29.47 25.66 -18.01
C SER A 230 -30.36 25.29 -19.18
N ALA A 231 -31.66 25.48 -18.93
CA ALA A 231 -32.69 25.87 -19.87
C ALA A 231 -32.60 25.24 -21.27
N ARG A 232 -33.29 24.11 -21.43
CA ARG A 232 -33.77 23.62 -22.72
C ARG A 232 -34.68 24.73 -23.31
N LYS A 233 -34.13 25.61 -24.15
CA LYS A 233 -34.92 26.61 -24.89
C LYS A 233 -35.91 25.86 -25.77
N THR A 234 -37.17 25.81 -25.35
CA THR A 234 -38.30 25.36 -26.16
C THR A 234 -38.41 26.33 -27.34
N ARG A 235 -38.09 25.87 -28.56
CA ARG A 235 -38.45 26.59 -29.77
C ARG A 235 -39.98 26.62 -29.86
N PRO A 236 -40.62 27.77 -30.11
CA PRO A 236 -42.04 27.78 -30.43
C PRO A 236 -42.21 27.12 -31.81
N ARG A 237 -43.06 26.09 -31.88
CA ARG A 237 -43.55 25.52 -33.14
C ARG A 237 -44.46 26.56 -33.78
N ALA A 238 -44.04 27.15 -34.90
CA ALA A 238 -44.94 27.85 -35.79
C ALA A 238 -45.93 26.84 -36.37
N ALA A 239 -47.21 27.00 -36.03
CA ALA A 239 -48.29 26.29 -36.69
C ALA A 239 -48.55 26.97 -38.03
N GLN A 240 -48.42 26.22 -39.13
CA GLN A 240 -48.91 26.64 -40.43
C GLN A 240 -49.81 25.54 -40.97
N LEU A 241 -51.12 25.76 -40.86
CA LEU A 241 -52.13 25.02 -41.61
C LEU A 241 -51.98 25.35 -43.10
N LYS A 242 -52.01 24.32 -43.96
CA LYS A 242 -52.73 24.38 -45.24
C LYS A 242 -53.39 23.03 -45.53
N LEU A 243 -54.61 23.17 -46.04
CA LEU A 243 -55.64 22.16 -46.33
C LEU A 243 -55.65 21.86 -47.85
N ALA A 244 -56.29 20.74 -48.20
CA ALA A 244 -56.67 20.23 -49.53
C ALA A 244 -55.57 19.47 -50.30
N GLY A 245 -55.79 18.30 -50.89
CA GLY A 245 -57.00 17.49 -51.09
C GLY A 245 -56.70 16.40 -52.13
N ILE A 246 -57.65 15.50 -52.33
CA ILE A 246 -57.79 14.48 -53.40
C ILE A 246 -57.19 13.10 -53.09
N ALA A 247 -58.11 12.13 -53.07
CA ALA A 247 -57.94 10.71 -52.91
C ALA A 247 -57.72 10.01 -54.27
N THR A 248 -56.93 8.92 -54.30
CA THR A 248 -57.26 7.74 -55.11
C THR A 248 -56.54 6.47 -54.63
N ILE A 249 -57.20 5.36 -54.94
CA ILE A 249 -57.13 3.96 -54.48
C ILE A 249 -56.19 3.16 -55.42
N GLN A 250 -55.15 2.48 -54.90
CA GLN A 250 -54.92 1.00 -54.91
C GLN A 250 -54.34 0.40 -56.24
N PRO A 251 -53.97 -0.90 -56.30
CA PRO A 251 -52.62 -1.41 -56.63
C PRO A 251 -52.53 -2.14 -57.99
N ASP A 252 -51.34 -2.64 -58.38
CA ASP A 252 -51.16 -3.96 -59.02
C ASP A 252 -49.68 -4.25 -59.36
N ALA A 253 -49.33 -5.54 -59.31
CA ALA A 253 -48.05 -6.15 -59.68
C ALA A 253 -48.06 -6.58 -61.19
N PRO A 254 -47.29 -7.59 -61.63
CA PRO A 254 -45.83 -7.69 -61.90
C PRO A 254 -45.53 -8.10 -63.37
N VAL A 255 -44.27 -8.06 -63.87
CA VAL A 255 -43.70 -9.10 -64.78
C VAL A 255 -42.18 -8.92 -65.06
N ASN A 256 -41.44 -10.04 -64.92
CA ASN A 256 -40.51 -10.73 -65.86
C ASN A 256 -39.47 -9.94 -66.70
N GLU A 257 -38.27 -10.44 -67.06
CA GLU A 257 -37.51 -11.69 -66.86
C GLU A 257 -36.12 -11.50 -67.53
N ALA A 258 -35.25 -12.53 -67.43
CA ALA A 258 -34.06 -12.87 -68.26
C ALA A 258 -32.73 -12.14 -67.93
N SER A 259 -31.76 -12.80 -67.25
CA SER A 259 -30.79 -13.83 -67.71
C SER A 259 -29.70 -13.24 -68.60
N GLU A 260 -28.39 -13.40 -68.31
CA GLU A 260 -27.61 -14.61 -68.60
C GLU A 260 -26.35 -14.75 -67.71
N ALA A 261 -25.89 -15.99 -67.59
CA ALA A 261 -24.75 -16.48 -66.82
C ALA A 261 -23.50 -16.66 -67.68
N PHE A 262 -22.30 -16.72 -67.06
CA PHE A 262 -21.20 -17.60 -67.49
C PHE A 262 -20.22 -17.88 -66.31
N GLU A 263 -20.19 -19.16 -65.90
CA GLU A 263 -19.09 -20.06 -65.49
C GLU A 263 -17.81 -19.56 -64.78
N ALA A 264 -17.02 -20.33 -64.03
CA ALA A 264 -17.09 -21.56 -63.21
C ALA A 264 -15.62 -21.93 -62.87
N SER A 265 -15.33 -22.32 -61.63
CA SER A 265 -14.40 -23.39 -61.20
C SER A 265 -14.12 -23.22 -59.69
N GLU A 266 -14.70 -24.03 -58.80
CA GLU A 266 -14.26 -25.40 -58.39
C GLU A 266 -12.84 -25.37 -57.79
N LYS A 267 -12.51 -25.87 -56.59
CA LYS A 267 -12.90 -27.03 -55.76
C LYS A 267 -12.17 -26.84 -54.40
N GLN A 268 -12.46 -27.43 -53.24
CA GLN A 268 -13.40 -28.41 -52.69
C GLN A 268 -13.21 -28.33 -51.16
N GLU A 269 -14.27 -28.27 -50.34
CA GLU A 269 -14.84 -29.42 -49.58
C GLU A 269 -13.87 -30.01 -48.54
N THR A 270 -14.22 -30.26 -47.27
CA THR A 270 -15.48 -30.61 -46.59
C THR A 270 -15.26 -30.37 -45.07
N ARG A 271 -16.21 -29.82 -44.29
CA ARG A 271 -17.46 -30.40 -43.75
C ARG A 271 -17.17 -31.59 -42.80
N LEU A 272 -17.61 -31.73 -41.55
CA LEU A 272 -18.54 -31.03 -40.64
C LEU A 272 -18.33 -31.61 -39.21
N GLU A 273 -18.73 -30.85 -38.18
CA GLU A 273 -19.48 -31.24 -36.94
C GLU A 273 -19.14 -32.55 -36.18
N SER A 274 -19.16 -32.68 -34.85
CA SER A 274 -19.73 -31.92 -33.72
C SER A 274 -19.25 -32.53 -32.37
N ARG A 275 -19.45 -31.75 -31.30
CA ARG A 275 -19.19 -31.88 -29.83
C ARG A 275 -19.54 -33.25 -29.15
N PRO A 276 -19.43 -33.41 -27.81
CA PRO A 276 -18.45 -32.98 -26.77
C PRO A 276 -18.03 -34.14 -25.81
N ALA A 277 -17.09 -33.95 -24.86
CA ALA A 277 -17.22 -34.41 -23.44
C ALA A 277 -15.95 -34.26 -22.57
N LYS A 278 -16.25 -34.08 -21.27
CA LYS A 278 -15.48 -34.03 -20.02
C LYS A 278 -14.30 -35.01 -19.82
N ALA A 279 -13.37 -34.57 -18.96
CA ALA A 279 -12.91 -35.23 -17.72
C ALA A 279 -11.40 -35.59 -17.59
N ALA A 280 -10.92 -35.32 -16.37
CA ALA A 280 -9.98 -36.11 -15.57
C ALA A 280 -8.45 -35.86 -15.68
N VAL A 281 -8.01 -35.19 -14.61
CA VAL A 281 -6.75 -35.31 -13.86
C VAL A 281 -6.05 -36.68 -13.95
N LYS A 282 -4.72 -36.65 -14.10
CA LYS A 282 -3.81 -37.73 -13.65
C LYS A 282 -2.44 -37.16 -13.24
N GLU A 283 -2.03 -37.49 -12.02
CA GLU A 283 -0.66 -37.37 -11.49
C GLU A 283 0.36 -38.18 -12.32
N PRO A 284 1.67 -37.88 -12.26
CA PRO A 284 2.70 -38.83 -12.61
C PRO A 284 3.39 -39.43 -11.37
N LYS A 285 3.58 -40.76 -11.39
CA LYS A 285 4.50 -41.50 -10.52
C LYS A 285 5.84 -41.74 -11.25
N ALA A 286 6.92 -41.46 -10.53
CA ALA A 286 8.19 -42.18 -10.37
C ALA A 286 8.85 -42.97 -11.53
N GLY A 287 10.15 -42.70 -11.71
CA GLY A 287 11.21 -43.60 -12.20
C GLY A 287 12.56 -42.88 -12.08
N GLN A 288 13.38 -43.19 -11.05
CA GLN A 288 14.62 -43.99 -11.12
C GLN A 288 15.73 -43.38 -12.00
N LYS A 289 17.04 -43.36 -11.69
CA LYS A 289 17.91 -43.70 -10.55
C LYS A 289 19.32 -43.45 -11.12
N LEU A 290 20.27 -42.85 -10.40
CA LEU A 290 21.72 -43.18 -10.46
C LEU A 290 22.48 -42.35 -9.43
N ALA A 291 23.36 -43.04 -8.73
CA ALA A 291 24.11 -42.61 -7.58
C ALA A 291 25.52 -42.18 -8.00
N ASP A 292 26.14 -41.30 -7.23
CA ASP A 292 27.55 -41.45 -6.87
C ASP A 292 27.80 -40.95 -5.44
N LYS A 293 28.68 -41.70 -4.76
CA LYS A 293 29.04 -41.63 -3.34
C LYS A 293 30.12 -40.58 -3.11
N GLU A 294 30.07 -39.88 -1.98
CA GLU A 294 31.27 -39.61 -1.18
C GLU A 294 30.92 -39.41 0.33
N THR A 295 31.23 -40.48 1.06
CA THR A 295 31.78 -40.66 2.42
C THR A 295 31.59 -39.57 3.49
N VAL A 296 30.84 -39.94 4.54
CA VAL A 296 30.83 -39.32 5.88
C VAL A 296 31.62 -40.24 6.82
N GLN A 297 32.53 -39.67 7.61
CA GLN A 297 33.20 -40.34 8.73
C GLN A 297 32.67 -39.74 10.04
N ALA A 298 32.09 -40.60 10.87
CA ALA A 298 31.72 -40.34 12.26
C ALA A 298 32.83 -40.86 13.17
N ASP A 299 33.10 -40.16 14.28
CA ASP A 299 33.86 -40.71 15.38
C ASP A 299 33.38 -40.17 16.74
N VAL A 300 33.66 -40.97 17.76
CA VAL A 300 32.91 -41.28 18.99
C VAL A 300 32.84 -40.21 20.10
N SER A 301 31.80 -40.27 20.93
CA SER A 301 31.80 -39.78 22.33
C SER A 301 32.49 -40.78 23.28
N PRO A 302 32.88 -40.39 24.51
CA PRO A 302 31.98 -40.72 25.62
C PRO A 302 31.90 -39.68 26.77
N VAL A 303 30.91 -39.95 27.61
CA VAL A 303 30.45 -39.28 28.84
C VAL A 303 31.39 -39.57 30.03
N ALA A 304 31.54 -38.61 30.95
CA ALA A 304 31.76 -38.89 32.37
C ALA A 304 31.09 -37.82 33.24
N ALA A 305 30.21 -38.29 34.13
CA ALA A 305 29.64 -37.56 35.25
C ALA A 305 30.49 -37.83 36.50
N ASP A 306 30.54 -36.88 37.43
CA ASP A 306 30.67 -37.24 38.85
C ASP A 306 29.91 -36.23 39.73
N ALA A 307 29.32 -36.77 40.79
CA ALA A 307 28.42 -36.13 41.73
C ALA A 307 28.89 -36.41 43.18
N ALA A 308 28.26 -35.71 44.13
CA ALA A 308 28.45 -35.76 45.60
C ALA A 308 29.62 -34.88 46.11
N ASP A 309 29.47 -34.08 47.17
CA ASP A 309 28.86 -34.45 48.45
C ASP A 309 28.40 -33.20 49.27
N VAL A 310 27.38 -33.40 50.12
CA VAL A 310 26.81 -32.47 51.12
C VAL A 310 26.77 -33.23 52.44
N PRO A 311 27.20 -32.67 53.60
CA PRO A 311 26.25 -32.31 54.67
C PRO A 311 26.63 -30.99 55.40
N ALA A 312 25.71 -30.09 55.75
CA ALA A 312 24.73 -30.08 56.86
C ALA A 312 25.31 -29.79 58.27
N SER A 313 24.53 -29.06 59.09
CA SER A 313 24.68 -28.68 60.54
C SER A 313 25.03 -27.18 60.75
N GLU A 314 24.35 -26.36 61.57
CA GLU A 314 23.30 -26.53 62.57
C GLU A 314 22.74 -25.15 63.02
N ALA A 315 21.46 -25.16 63.40
CA ALA A 315 20.76 -24.48 64.52
C ALA A 315 20.99 -22.99 64.94
N ALA A 316 19.86 -22.30 65.10
CA ALA A 316 19.59 -20.96 65.65
C ALA A 316 19.60 -20.92 67.22
N PRO A 317 18.86 -20.04 67.94
CA PRO A 317 18.52 -18.59 67.83
C PRO A 317 18.77 -17.83 69.17
N ALA A 318 18.52 -16.51 69.24
CA ALA A 318 17.97 -15.85 70.46
C ALA A 318 17.57 -14.38 70.26
N ALA A 319 16.31 -14.08 70.64
CA ALA A 319 15.75 -12.91 71.36
C ALA A 319 16.38 -11.51 71.17
N GLY A 320 15.65 -10.41 70.99
CA GLY A 320 14.29 -10.07 71.44
C GLY A 320 14.31 -8.62 71.98
N ILE A 321 13.12 -8.05 72.15
CA ILE A 321 12.77 -6.76 72.80
C ILE A 321 12.45 -5.61 71.84
N GLU A 322 11.19 -5.19 71.98
CA GLU A 322 10.38 -4.24 71.25
C GLU A 322 10.25 -2.94 72.12
N PRO A 323 9.26 -2.03 71.95
CA PRO A 323 9.45 -0.67 71.42
C PRO A 323 9.19 0.47 72.43
N SER A 324 9.44 1.73 72.03
CA SER A 324 8.85 2.92 72.67
C SER A 324 8.51 4.01 71.63
N LYS A 325 7.21 4.38 71.60
CA LYS A 325 6.59 5.53 70.90
C LYS A 325 6.69 6.83 71.78
N PRO A 326 5.86 7.90 71.58
CA PRO A 326 5.93 8.95 70.55
C PRO A 326 5.80 10.39 71.15
N THR A 327 6.18 11.44 70.44
CA THR A 327 5.71 12.85 70.64
C THR A 327 6.15 13.66 69.42
N GLY A 328 5.41 14.58 68.80
CA GLY A 328 4.11 15.18 69.07
C GLY A 328 3.74 16.07 67.88
N ALA A 329 2.45 16.36 67.74
CA ALA A 329 1.87 17.21 66.72
C ALA A 329 2.12 18.70 67.00
N THR A 330 2.30 19.52 65.95
CA THR A 330 1.72 20.89 65.92
C THR A 330 1.48 21.33 64.47
N GLN A 331 0.28 21.86 64.27
CA GLN A 331 -0.37 22.35 63.05
C GLN A 331 0.08 23.78 62.66
N PRO A 332 -0.41 24.34 61.53
CA PRO A 332 0.19 25.48 60.83
C PRO A 332 -0.32 26.85 61.30
N LYS A 333 0.37 27.92 60.90
CA LYS A 333 -0.16 29.30 60.90
C LYS A 333 -0.11 29.90 59.51
N THR A 334 -1.27 30.45 59.13
CA THR A 334 -1.60 31.32 58.01
C THR A 334 -0.92 32.69 58.07
N ALA A 335 -0.52 33.22 56.91
CA ALA A 335 -0.81 34.58 56.42
C ALA A 335 -0.42 34.63 54.93
#